data_AF-V5I6Q2-F1
#
_entry.id   AF-V5I6Q2-F1
#
_cell.length_a   1.000
_cell.length_b   1.000
_cell.length_c   1.000
_cell.angle_alpha   90.00
_cell.angle_beta   90.00
_cell.angle_gamma   90.00
#
_symmetry.space_group_name_H-M   'P 1'
#
loop_
_entity.id
_entity.type
_entity.pdbx_description
1 polymer ?
#
loop_
_entity_poly.entity_id
_entity_poly.type
_entity_poly.pdbx_seq_one_letter_code
_entity_poly.pdbx_strand_id
1 'polypeptide(L)'
;VNLFIIIGIVYFKPGLDDCTCIAMLEETVREISAKFPNDQFVLYGDFNARIGCLDCLSGDNLLDNDFPLEPRESMDRVVNTRGTLLVESLENLSFFNLNGRYEDYQGCYTYIGRMGCSVIDLVWVNFSSRDLISNFYVNKTFISDHFGCVVSLENKYQLHENTDVDLVNRDKTIIRWDPNKSQSYRKIISDYNLNANLDSVEELDVQLN
;
A
#
# COMPACT_ATOMS: atom_id res chain seq x y z
N VAL A 1 18.42 -17.48 -8.71
CA VAL A 1 17.03 -17.63 -8.22
C VAL A 1 16.21 -16.57 -8.93
N ASN A 2 15.14 -16.96 -9.63
CA ASN A 2 14.23 -15.97 -10.20
C ASN A 2 13.33 -15.48 -9.07
N LEU A 3 13.51 -14.23 -8.68
CA LEU A 3 12.66 -13.56 -7.70
C LEU A 3 11.53 -12.88 -8.46
N PHE A 4 10.28 -13.19 -8.11
CA PHE A 4 9.13 -12.48 -8.64
C PHE A 4 8.65 -11.43 -7.63
N ILE A 5 8.22 -10.29 -8.15
CA ILE A 5 7.46 -9.31 -7.39
C ILE A 5 5.99 -9.54 -7.73
N ILE A 6 5.22 -9.88 -6.70
CA ILE A 6 3.79 -10.11 -6.77
C ILE A 6 3.09 -8.84 -6.29
N ILE A 7 2.27 -8.28 -7.18
CA ILE A 7 1.52 -7.06 -6.91
C ILE A 7 0.05 -7.43 -6.83
N GLY A 8 -0.56 -7.23 -5.65
CA GLY A 8 -1.98 -7.42 -5.41
C GLY A 8 -2.69 -6.08 -5.27
N ILE A 9 -3.74 -5.86 -6.06
CA ILE A 9 -4.60 -4.67 -5.95
C ILE A 9 -5.88 -5.09 -5.22
N VAL A 10 -6.14 -4.48 -4.07
CA VAL A 10 -7.27 -4.84 -3.22
C VAL A 10 -8.31 -3.71 -3.22
N TYR A 11 -9.57 -4.09 -3.40
CA TYR A 11 -10.72 -3.22 -3.18
C TYR A 11 -11.80 -3.98 -2.41
N PHE A 12 -12.03 -3.62 -1.15
CA PHE A 12 -13.13 -4.18 -0.38
C PHE A 12 -14.34 -3.28 -0.45
N LYS A 13 -15.38 -3.74 -1.15
CA LYS A 13 -16.63 -3.00 -1.29
C LYS A 13 -17.21 -2.65 0.10
N PRO A 14 -17.64 -1.40 0.33
CA PRO A 14 -18.37 -1.03 1.54
C PRO A 14 -19.62 -1.91 1.73
N GLY A 15 -19.85 -2.37 2.96
CA GLY A 15 -21.00 -3.21 3.31
C GLY A 15 -20.88 -4.69 2.94
N LEU A 16 -19.76 -5.12 2.35
CA LEU A 16 -19.42 -6.55 2.29
C LEU A 16 -19.17 -7.07 3.72
N ASP A 17 -19.54 -8.32 3.98
CA ASP A 17 -19.27 -8.96 5.27
C ASP A 17 -17.75 -9.00 5.55
N ASP A 18 -17.36 -8.52 6.74
CA ASP A 18 -15.96 -8.32 7.11
C ASP A 18 -15.21 -9.66 7.19
N CYS A 19 -15.80 -10.69 7.78
CA CYS A 19 -15.19 -12.02 7.86
C CYS A 19 -14.96 -12.61 6.46
N THR A 20 -15.95 -12.48 5.58
CA THR A 20 -15.91 -13.02 4.22
C THR A 20 -14.81 -12.36 3.40
N CYS A 21 -14.71 -11.03 3.41
CA CYS A 21 -13.71 -10.34 2.58
C CYS A 21 -12.28 -10.62 3.05
N ILE A 22 -12.07 -10.71 4.37
CA ILE A 22 -10.76 -11.04 4.94
C ILE A 22 -10.39 -12.50 4.64
N ALA A 23 -11.32 -13.45 4.82
CA ALA A 23 -11.07 -14.86 4.51
C ALA A 23 -10.72 -15.07 3.03
N MET A 24 -11.42 -14.40 2.10
CA MET A 24 -11.12 -14.46 0.67
C MET A 24 -9.72 -13.92 0.35
N LEU A 25 -9.33 -12.78 0.97
CA LEU A 25 -7.98 -12.24 0.79
C LEU A 25 -6.93 -13.20 1.32
N GLU A 26 -7.12 -13.71 2.54
CA GLU A 26 -6.20 -14.64 3.19
C GLU A 26 -6.00 -15.91 2.36
N GLU A 27 -7.08 -16.55 1.91
CA GLU A 27 -7.03 -17.73 1.05
C GLU A 27 -6.27 -17.44 -0.25
N THR A 28 -6.58 -16.32 -0.90
CA THR A 28 -5.90 -15.89 -2.13
C THR A 28 -4.40 -15.70 -1.91
N VAL A 29 -4.00 -15.01 -0.84
CA VAL A 29 -2.57 -14.77 -0.53
C VAL A 29 -1.87 -16.08 -0.21
N ARG A 30 -2.51 -17.01 0.51
CA ARG A 30 -1.95 -18.35 0.81
C ARG A 30 -1.75 -19.16 -0.47
N GLU A 31 -2.74 -19.19 -1.36
CA GLU A 31 -2.64 -19.91 -2.64
C GLU A 31 -1.51 -19.38 -3.51
N ILE A 32 -1.34 -18.06 -3.59
CA ILE A 32 -0.28 -17.45 -4.37
C ILE A 32 1.08 -17.73 -3.70
N SER A 33 1.18 -17.54 -2.39
CA SER A 33 2.42 -17.81 -1.62
C SER A 33 2.87 -19.26 -1.76
N ALA A 34 1.94 -20.22 -1.82
CA ALA A 34 2.24 -21.63 -2.05
C ALA A 34 2.80 -21.91 -3.46
N LYS A 35 2.37 -21.15 -4.47
CA LYS A 35 2.87 -21.26 -5.87
C LYS A 35 4.19 -20.53 -6.08
N PHE A 36 4.47 -19.53 -5.25
CA PHE A 36 5.57 -18.58 -5.39
C PHE A 36 6.34 -18.46 -4.06
N PRO A 37 6.98 -19.55 -3.60
CA PRO A 37 7.68 -19.55 -2.32
C PRO A 37 8.93 -18.66 -2.39
N ASN A 38 9.08 -17.80 -1.39
CA ASN A 38 10.16 -16.79 -1.24
C ASN A 38 10.01 -15.52 -2.10
N ASP A 39 8.89 -15.33 -2.79
CA ASP A 39 8.66 -14.14 -3.60
C ASP A 39 8.21 -12.92 -2.77
N GLN A 40 8.38 -11.74 -3.36
CA GLN A 40 8.14 -10.45 -2.75
C GLN A 40 6.70 -10.00 -3.02
N PHE A 41 5.90 -9.78 -1.97
CA PHE A 41 4.53 -9.29 -2.08
C PHE A 41 4.41 -7.81 -1.75
N VAL A 42 3.67 -7.10 -2.60
CA VAL A 42 3.13 -5.77 -2.33
C VAL A 42 1.61 -5.81 -2.60
N LEU A 43 0.83 -5.72 -1.52
CA LEU A 43 -0.62 -5.57 -1.58
C LEU A 43 -0.96 -4.10 -1.37
N TYR A 44 -1.78 -3.51 -2.23
CA TYR A 44 -2.21 -2.12 -2.06
C TYR A 44 -3.63 -1.89 -2.58
N GLY A 45 -4.27 -0.84 -2.07
CA GLY A 45 -5.57 -0.37 -2.56
C GLY A 45 -6.48 0.05 -1.42
N ASP A 46 -7.77 0.23 -1.73
CA ASP A 46 -8.78 0.66 -0.76
C ASP A 46 -9.38 -0.57 -0.03
N PHE A 47 -8.92 -0.80 1.18
CA PHE A 47 -9.39 -1.89 2.03
C PHE A 47 -10.69 -1.53 2.75
N ASN A 48 -11.16 -0.28 2.71
CA ASN A 48 -12.27 0.20 3.54
C ASN A 48 -12.15 -0.25 5.02
N ALA A 49 -10.91 -0.35 5.50
CA ALA A 49 -10.53 -0.90 6.79
C ALA A 49 -9.72 0.16 7.53
N ARG A 50 -10.19 0.55 8.71
CA ARG A 50 -9.51 1.54 9.56
C ARG A 50 -8.73 0.77 10.61
N ILE A 51 -7.41 0.84 10.54
CA ILE A 51 -6.51 0.04 11.39
C ILE A 51 -5.93 0.83 12.57
N GLY A 52 -6.29 2.11 12.73
CA GLY A 52 -5.78 2.93 13.82
C GLY A 52 -4.25 2.93 13.86
N CYS A 53 -3.73 2.55 15.03
CA CYS A 53 -2.31 2.31 15.29
C CYS A 53 -1.98 0.82 15.51
N LEU A 54 -2.80 -0.10 14.99
CA LEU A 54 -2.45 -1.52 14.91
C LEU A 54 -1.25 -1.74 13.97
N ASP A 55 -0.75 -2.97 13.87
CA ASP A 55 0.51 -3.32 13.17
C ASP A 55 1.77 -2.77 13.87
N CYS A 56 1.66 -2.55 15.19
CA CYS A 56 2.83 -2.34 16.04
C CYS A 56 3.47 -3.70 16.29
N LEU A 57 4.47 -4.05 15.47
CA LEU A 57 5.32 -5.25 15.59
C LEU A 57 6.23 -5.20 16.85
N SER A 58 5.68 -4.79 17.98
CA SER A 58 6.34 -4.64 19.27
C SER A 58 5.86 -5.76 20.19
N GLY A 59 6.66 -6.82 20.33
CA GLY A 59 6.50 -7.83 21.37
C GLY A 59 6.93 -9.24 20.96
N ASP A 60 8.01 -9.73 21.59
CA ASP A 60 8.47 -11.12 21.82
C ASP A 60 8.59 -12.13 20.66
N ASN A 61 7.97 -11.91 19.51
CA ASN A 61 8.08 -12.78 18.32
C ASN A 61 9.20 -12.37 17.37
N LEU A 62 9.85 -11.23 17.62
CA LEU A 62 11.12 -10.85 16.98
C LEU A 62 12.26 -11.40 17.83
N LEU A 63 12.47 -12.71 17.80
CA LEU A 63 13.63 -13.37 18.44
C LEU A 63 14.98 -12.96 17.82
N ASP A 64 14.98 -12.15 16.76
CA ASP A 64 16.17 -11.48 16.26
C ASP A 64 16.07 -9.97 16.52
N ASN A 65 16.77 -9.53 17.56
CA ASN A 65 16.99 -8.14 17.99
C ASN A 65 17.71 -7.26 16.93
N ASP A 66 17.79 -7.65 15.67
CA ASP A 66 18.64 -6.99 14.67
C ASP A 66 17.91 -6.02 13.75
N PHE A 67 16.57 -5.95 13.75
CA PHE A 67 15.84 -5.15 12.76
C PHE A 67 14.61 -4.41 13.30
N PRO A 68 14.79 -3.21 13.88
CA PRO A 68 13.66 -2.36 14.27
C PRO A 68 12.98 -1.83 13.00
N LEU A 69 11.75 -2.30 12.73
CA LEU A 69 10.84 -1.55 11.87
C LEU A 69 10.44 -0.28 12.63
N GLU A 70 10.49 0.87 11.95
CA GLU A 70 10.12 2.15 12.57
C GLU A 70 8.71 2.07 13.17
N PRO A 71 8.47 2.59 14.38
CA PRO A 71 7.13 2.64 14.96
C PRO A 71 6.13 3.23 13.96
N ARG A 72 4.95 2.62 13.87
CA ARG A 72 3.89 3.06 12.96
C ARG A 72 3.04 4.13 13.64
N GLU A 73 2.83 5.25 12.95
CA GLU A 73 1.89 6.29 13.37
C GLU A 73 0.67 6.39 12.44
N SER A 74 -0.40 7.02 12.90
CA SER A 74 -1.60 7.26 12.08
C SER A 74 -2.36 8.49 12.53
N MET A 75 -2.72 9.36 11.57
CA MET A 75 -3.68 10.44 11.81
C MET A 75 -5.10 9.91 12.00
N ASP A 76 -5.40 8.74 11.44
CA ASP A 76 -6.64 8.01 11.73
C ASP A 76 -6.41 7.07 12.92
N ARG A 77 -6.91 7.44 14.10
CA ARG A 77 -6.81 6.63 15.33
C ARG A 77 -7.96 5.63 15.48
N VAL A 78 -8.93 5.61 14.57
CA VAL A 78 -10.08 4.71 14.65
C VAL A 78 -9.70 3.32 14.17
N VAL A 79 -10.15 2.31 14.91
CA VAL A 79 -10.08 0.91 14.51
C VAL A 79 -11.51 0.41 14.28
N ASN A 80 -11.79 -0.20 13.13
CA ASN A 80 -13.05 -0.89 12.88
C ASN A 80 -12.85 -2.42 12.85
N THR A 81 -13.96 -3.19 12.91
CA THR A 81 -13.93 -4.66 12.93
C THR A 81 -13.14 -5.23 11.76
N ARG A 82 -13.39 -4.75 10.53
CA ARG A 82 -12.60 -5.10 9.35
C ARG A 82 -11.10 -4.84 9.53
N GLY A 83 -10.71 -3.71 10.11
CA GLY A 83 -9.33 -3.34 10.38
C GLY A 83 -8.64 -4.29 11.34
N THR A 84 -9.32 -4.68 12.43
CA THR A 84 -8.80 -5.69 13.36
C THR A 84 -8.56 -7.03 12.66
N LEU A 85 -9.56 -7.55 11.94
CA LEU A 85 -9.45 -8.82 11.23
C LEU A 85 -8.37 -8.78 10.15
N LEU A 86 -8.25 -7.66 9.43
CA LEU A 86 -7.22 -7.47 8.41
C LEU A 86 -5.81 -7.56 8.99
N VAL A 87 -5.55 -6.85 10.09
CA VAL A 87 -4.23 -6.85 10.75
C VAL A 87 -3.93 -8.27 11.25
N GLU A 88 -4.86 -8.91 11.95
CA GLU A 88 -4.68 -10.28 12.46
C GLU A 88 -4.35 -11.27 11.32
N SER A 89 -5.12 -11.27 10.23
CA SER A 89 -4.87 -12.18 9.10
C SER A 89 -3.53 -11.89 8.40
N LEU A 90 -3.17 -10.63 8.19
CA LEU A 90 -1.94 -10.27 7.47
C LEU A 90 -0.68 -10.44 8.33
N GLU A 91 -0.72 -10.12 9.62
CA GLU A 91 0.39 -10.42 10.55
C GLU A 91 0.64 -11.94 10.63
N ASN A 92 -0.41 -12.76 10.66
CA ASN A 92 -0.31 -14.22 10.61
C ASN A 92 0.32 -14.74 9.31
N LEU A 93 0.25 -13.96 8.23
CA LEU A 93 0.91 -14.23 6.95
C LEU A 93 2.29 -13.56 6.83
N SER A 94 2.81 -12.98 7.92
CA SER A 94 4.10 -12.29 7.93
C SER A 94 4.11 -11.06 7.00
N PHE A 95 3.02 -10.29 6.99
CA PHE A 95 2.92 -8.98 6.37
C PHE A 95 2.98 -7.86 7.40
N PHE A 96 3.42 -6.69 6.97
CA PHE A 96 3.40 -5.46 7.73
C PHE A 96 2.94 -4.28 6.86
N ASN A 97 2.37 -3.26 7.48
CA ASN A 97 1.80 -2.10 6.81
C ASN A 97 2.85 -0.98 6.66
N LEU A 98 2.85 -0.31 5.50
CA LEU A 98 3.77 0.81 5.22
C LEU A 98 3.20 2.18 5.62
N ASN A 99 1.87 2.34 5.69
CA ASN A 99 1.25 3.62 6.08
C ASN A 99 1.67 3.97 7.50
N GLY A 100 2.12 5.20 7.72
CA GLY A 100 2.66 5.59 9.03
C GLY A 100 4.13 5.29 9.24
N ARG A 101 4.87 4.88 8.20
CA ARG A 101 6.31 4.58 8.23
C ARG A 101 7.03 5.29 7.08
N TYR A 102 8.37 5.27 7.08
CA TYR A 102 9.18 5.92 6.04
C TYR A 102 8.86 7.44 5.97
N GLU A 103 8.72 8.00 4.77
CA GLU A 103 8.37 9.42 4.60
C GLU A 103 6.93 9.74 5.02
N ASP A 104 6.07 8.74 5.24
CA ASP A 104 4.73 8.90 5.84
C ASP A 104 4.74 8.77 7.37
N TYR A 105 5.76 9.27 8.06
CA TYR A 105 5.93 9.12 9.51
C TYR A 105 4.78 9.66 10.39
N GLN A 106 3.82 10.41 9.83
CA GLN A 106 2.60 10.86 10.54
C GLN A 106 1.39 9.94 10.30
N GLY A 107 1.48 9.03 9.33
CA GLY A 107 0.40 8.20 8.84
C GLY A 107 -0.73 9.04 8.26
N CYS A 108 -0.46 9.69 7.14
CA CYS A 108 -1.36 10.66 6.55
C CYS A 108 -2.68 10.01 6.13
N TYR A 109 -3.78 10.77 6.24
CA TYR A 109 -5.07 10.37 5.68
C TYR A 109 -4.90 10.03 4.21
N THR A 110 -5.54 8.94 3.79
CA THR A 110 -5.60 8.52 2.40
C THR A 110 -6.97 8.75 1.78
N TYR A 111 -7.96 9.06 2.62
CA TYR A 111 -9.30 9.45 2.20
C TYR A 111 -9.74 10.72 2.92
N ILE A 112 -10.31 11.68 2.18
CA ILE A 112 -10.98 12.88 2.70
C ILE A 112 -12.26 13.08 1.91
N GLY A 113 -13.40 12.83 2.54
CA GLY A 113 -14.71 13.01 1.94
C GLY A 113 -15.71 13.67 2.89
N ARG A 114 -16.99 13.70 2.46
CA ARG A 114 -18.07 14.34 3.23
C ARG A 114 -18.31 13.71 4.60
N MET A 115 -17.96 12.44 4.76
CA MET A 115 -18.14 11.68 6.00
C MET A 115 -16.94 11.76 6.94
N GLY A 116 -15.94 12.59 6.60
CA GLY A 116 -14.71 12.76 7.37
C GLY A 116 -13.49 12.24 6.63
N CYS A 117 -12.43 11.99 7.41
CA CYS A 117 -11.14 11.54 6.93
C CYS A 117 -10.77 10.19 7.52
N SER A 118 -10.01 9.40 6.76
CA SER A 118 -9.56 8.07 7.19
C SER A 118 -8.29 7.63 6.48
N VAL A 119 -7.63 6.62 7.06
CA VAL A 119 -6.53 5.88 6.43
C VAL A 119 -7.08 4.51 6.04
N ILE A 120 -7.54 4.37 4.79
CA ILE A 120 -8.21 3.16 4.27
C ILE A 120 -7.58 2.63 2.99
N ASP A 121 -6.88 3.48 2.23
CA ASP A 121 -5.94 3.03 1.20
C ASP A 121 -4.65 2.57 1.86
N LEU A 122 -4.49 1.26 2.01
CA LEU A 122 -3.39 0.66 2.75
C LEU A 122 -2.39 0.01 1.82
N VAL A 123 -1.13 -0.05 2.24
CA VAL A 123 -0.08 -0.83 1.59
C VAL A 123 0.51 -1.83 2.57
N TRP A 124 0.42 -3.10 2.22
CA TRP A 124 0.94 -4.21 3.01
C TRP A 124 2.01 -4.94 2.21
N VAL A 125 3.11 -5.29 2.87
CA VAL A 125 4.21 -6.03 2.25
C VAL A 125 4.62 -7.19 3.13
N ASN A 126 5.01 -8.31 2.54
CA ASN A 126 5.55 -9.42 3.32
C ASN A 126 6.98 -9.10 3.79
N PHE A 127 7.45 -9.76 4.86
CA PHE A 127 8.80 -9.55 5.37
C PHE A 127 9.90 -9.71 4.31
N SER A 128 9.75 -10.64 3.36
CA SER A 128 10.71 -10.83 2.25
C SER A 128 10.81 -9.62 1.30
N SER A 129 9.81 -8.74 1.27
CA SER A 129 9.82 -7.52 0.47
C SER A 129 10.47 -6.34 1.15
N ARG A 130 10.84 -6.44 2.43
CA ARG A 130 11.39 -5.33 3.19
C ARG A 130 12.55 -4.63 2.46
N ASP A 131 13.54 -5.40 2.02
CA ASP A 131 14.76 -4.85 1.41
C ASP A 131 14.52 -4.25 0.02
N LEU A 132 13.36 -4.56 -0.60
CA LEU A 132 12.90 -3.96 -1.85
C LEU A 132 12.33 -2.55 -1.61
N ILE A 133 11.76 -2.27 -0.44
CA ILE A 133 11.12 -0.98 -0.17
C ILE A 133 12.18 0.06 0.15
N SER A 134 12.32 1.04 -0.73
CA SER A 134 13.24 2.18 -0.52
C SER A 134 12.55 3.38 0.10
N ASN A 135 11.26 3.56 -0.19
CA ASN A 135 10.47 4.68 0.33
C ASN A 135 8.96 4.41 0.22
N PHE A 136 8.18 5.09 1.05
CA PHE A 136 6.73 5.13 1.02
C PHE A 136 6.21 6.52 1.43
N TYR A 137 5.24 7.06 0.68
CA TYR A 137 4.52 8.28 1.07
C TYR A 137 3.10 8.34 0.50
N VAL A 138 2.25 9.16 1.11
CA VAL A 138 0.91 9.50 0.59
C VAL A 138 0.98 10.76 -0.28
N ASN A 139 0.65 10.64 -1.55
CA ASN A 139 0.60 11.73 -2.52
C ASN A 139 -0.75 12.46 -2.45
N LYS A 140 -0.74 13.63 -1.81
CA LYS A 140 -1.92 14.47 -1.53
C LYS A 140 -2.36 15.28 -2.76
N THR A 141 -2.84 14.60 -3.80
CA THR A 141 -3.41 15.25 -4.99
C THR A 141 -4.93 15.30 -4.90
N PHE A 142 -5.53 16.48 -5.00
CA PHE A 142 -6.97 16.72 -4.86
C PHE A 142 -7.81 16.36 -6.10
N ILE A 143 -7.40 15.37 -6.87
CA ILE A 143 -8.13 14.89 -8.06
C ILE A 143 -9.23 13.87 -7.72
N SER A 144 -9.25 13.40 -6.48
CA SER A 144 -10.18 12.41 -5.94
C SER A 144 -10.35 12.68 -4.44
N ASP A 145 -11.40 12.12 -3.84
CA ASP A 145 -11.53 12.03 -2.38
C ASP A 145 -10.55 11.00 -1.77
N HIS A 146 -9.85 10.24 -2.61
CA HIS A 146 -8.72 9.39 -2.22
C HIS A 146 -7.37 9.98 -2.68
N PHE A 147 -6.37 9.90 -1.82
CA PHE A 147 -4.97 10.22 -2.11
C PHE A 147 -4.18 8.98 -2.49
N GLY A 148 -3.26 9.13 -3.44
CA GLY A 148 -2.48 8.00 -3.93
C GLY A 148 -1.39 7.58 -2.95
N CYS A 149 -1.28 6.28 -2.68
CA CYS A 149 -0.13 5.72 -1.97
C CYS A 149 1.00 5.43 -2.96
N VAL A 150 2.20 5.96 -2.69
CA VAL A 150 3.37 5.79 -3.55
C VAL A 150 4.41 4.94 -2.84
N VAL A 151 4.76 3.81 -3.46
CA VAL A 151 5.79 2.88 -2.98
C VAL A 151 6.96 2.90 -3.97
N SER A 152 8.17 3.14 -3.47
CA SER A 152 9.38 3.08 -4.27
C SER A 152 10.10 1.76 -4.06
N LEU A 153 10.32 1.02 -5.14
CA LEU A 153 10.97 -0.29 -5.13
C LEU A 153 12.40 -0.18 -5.67
N GLU A 154 13.39 -0.66 -4.93
CA GLU A 154 14.79 -0.68 -5.34
C GLU A 154 15.27 -2.11 -5.53
N ASN A 155 15.63 -2.45 -6.77
CA ASN A 155 16.23 -3.74 -7.06
C ASN A 155 17.72 -3.71 -6.69
N LYS A 156 18.05 -4.34 -5.55
CA LYS A 156 19.44 -4.46 -5.07
C LYS A 156 20.19 -5.64 -5.68
N TYR A 157 19.53 -6.47 -6.49
CA TYR A 157 20.17 -7.60 -7.16
C TYR A 157 20.80 -7.16 -8.48
N GLN A 158 22.06 -7.52 -8.67
CA GLN A 158 22.74 -7.33 -9.95
C GLN A 158 22.06 -8.19 -11.02
N LEU A 159 21.64 -7.57 -12.12
CA LEU A 159 21.19 -8.29 -13.31
C LEU A 159 22.37 -9.12 -13.83
N HIS A 160 22.39 -10.42 -13.52
CA HIS A 160 23.19 -11.33 -14.31
C HIS A 160 22.51 -11.45 -15.67
N GLU A 161 23.07 -10.79 -16.68
CA GLU A 161 22.78 -11.06 -18.09
C GLU A 161 23.15 -12.52 -18.37
N ASN A 162 22.22 -13.44 -18.15
CA ASN A 162 22.11 -14.75 -18.78
C ASN A 162 21.06 -15.58 -18.04
N THR A 163 19.86 -15.66 -18.60
CA THR A 163 19.15 -16.92 -18.79
C THR A 163 17.93 -16.66 -19.67
N ASP A 164 17.85 -17.38 -20.78
CA ASP A 164 16.60 -17.61 -21.51
C ASP A 164 15.59 -18.19 -20.51
N VAL A 165 14.77 -17.32 -19.93
CA VAL A 165 13.64 -17.77 -19.13
C VAL A 165 12.60 -18.24 -20.15
N ASP A 166 12.47 -19.55 -20.30
CA ASP A 166 11.32 -20.17 -20.95
C ASP A 166 10.06 -19.74 -20.17
N LEU A 167 9.50 -18.61 -20.58
CA LEU A 167 8.26 -18.08 -20.07
C LEU A 167 7.15 -19.00 -20.56
N VAL A 168 6.92 -20.06 -19.78
CA VAL A 168 5.79 -20.98 -19.94
C VAL A 168 4.55 -20.18 -20.31
N ASN A 169 3.96 -20.57 -21.44
CA ASN A 169 2.82 -19.98 -22.10
C ASN A 169 1.59 -20.00 -21.16
N ARG A 170 1.54 -19.08 -20.19
CA ARG A 170 0.36 -18.78 -19.39
C ARG A 170 -0.38 -17.65 -20.08
N ASP A 171 -1.71 -17.70 -20.08
CA ASP A 171 -2.58 -16.64 -20.58
C ASP A 171 -2.19 -15.31 -19.94
N LYS A 172 -1.33 -14.58 -20.63
CA LYS A 172 -0.81 -13.28 -20.21
C LYS A 172 -1.74 -12.23 -20.78
N THR A 173 -2.62 -11.69 -19.95
CA THR A 173 -3.09 -10.34 -20.19
C THR A 173 -1.94 -9.39 -19.88
N ILE A 174 -1.11 -9.12 -20.89
CA ILE A 174 -0.07 -8.11 -20.80
C ILE A 174 -0.76 -6.75 -20.83
N ILE A 175 -1.01 -6.17 -19.65
CA ILE A 175 -1.31 -4.74 -19.56
C ILE A 175 -0.01 -4.01 -19.84
N ARG A 176 0.21 -3.66 -21.11
CA ARG A 176 1.37 -2.84 -21.49
C ARG A 176 1.16 -1.43 -20.98
N TRP A 177 2.14 -0.92 -20.26
CA TRP A 177 2.21 0.50 -19.93
C TRP A 177 2.16 1.30 -21.24
N ASP A 178 1.12 2.13 -21.40
CA ASP A 178 1.01 3.06 -22.51
C ASP A 178 1.67 4.38 -22.07
N PRO A 179 2.85 4.74 -22.64
CA PRO A 179 3.55 5.95 -22.25
C PRO A 179 2.69 7.19 -22.44
N ASN A 180 1.81 7.23 -23.45
CA ASN A 180 0.96 8.37 -23.74
C ASN A 180 -0.11 8.54 -22.65
N LYS A 181 -0.73 7.45 -22.18
CA LYS A 181 -1.68 7.51 -21.06
C LYS A 181 -0.98 7.91 -19.77
N SER A 182 0.23 7.41 -19.53
CA SER A 182 1.01 7.81 -18.34
C SER A 182 1.40 9.29 -18.36
N GLN A 183 1.76 9.82 -19.53
CA GLN A 183 2.11 11.22 -19.70
C GLN A 183 0.85 12.11 -19.59
N SER A 184 -0.27 11.65 -20.13
CA SER A 184 -1.57 12.31 -19.98
C SER A 184 -1.99 12.39 -18.52
N TYR A 185 -1.86 11.28 -17.77
CA TYR A 185 -2.10 11.26 -16.33
C TYR A 185 -1.17 12.21 -15.57
N ARG A 186 0.15 12.13 -15.81
CA ARG A 186 1.12 13.05 -15.20
C ARG A 186 0.82 14.51 -15.49
N LYS A 187 0.40 14.82 -16.71
CA LYS A 187 0.00 16.17 -17.11
C LYS A 187 -1.24 16.63 -16.34
N ILE A 188 -2.29 15.80 -16.28
CA ILE A 188 -3.51 16.10 -15.51
C ILE A 188 -3.15 16.38 -14.05
N ILE A 189 -2.33 15.54 -13.42
CA ILE A 189 -1.87 15.73 -12.03
C ILE A 189 -1.09 17.04 -11.88
N SER A 190 -0.16 17.32 -12.78
CA SER A 190 0.65 18.54 -12.76
C SER A 190 -0.21 19.80 -12.91
N ASP A 191 -1.13 19.80 -13.86
CA ASP A 191 -2.03 20.92 -14.14
C ASP A 191 -2.96 21.16 -12.94
N TYR A 192 -3.47 20.08 -12.31
CA TYR A 192 -4.30 20.18 -11.11
C TYR A 192 -3.54 20.74 -9.91
N ASN A 193 -2.32 20.25 -9.65
CA ASN A 193 -1.48 20.73 -8.55
C ASN A 193 -1.07 22.21 -8.72
N LEU A 194 -0.91 22.67 -9.97
CA LEU A 194 -0.62 24.07 -10.26
C LEU A 194 -1.82 24.97 -9.91
N ASN A 195 -3.03 24.54 -10.27
CA ASN A 195 -4.26 25.28 -9.99
C ASN A 195 -4.65 25.22 -8.51
N ALA A 196 -4.49 24.08 -7.85
CA ALA A 196 -4.76 23.94 -6.42
C ALA A 196 -3.82 24.79 -5.55
N ASN A 197 -2.58 25.03 -5.99
CA ASN A 197 -1.66 25.97 -5.32
C ASN A 197 -2.05 27.45 -5.52
N LEU A 198 -2.89 27.79 -6.51
CA LEU A 198 -3.44 29.13 -6.65
C LEU A 198 -4.66 29.33 -5.74
N ASP A 199 -5.51 28.31 -5.61
CA ASP A 199 -6.72 28.38 -4.77
C ASP A 199 -6.42 28.21 -3.27
N SER A 200 -5.37 27.46 -2.89
CA SER A 200 -5.03 27.20 -1.48
C SER A 200 -4.30 28.34 -0.76
N VAL A 201 -3.71 29.31 -1.49
CA VAL A 201 -3.07 30.48 -0.87
C VAL A 201 -4.12 31.51 -0.40
N GLU A 202 -5.31 31.54 -1.00
CA GLU A 202 -6.39 32.44 -0.57
C GLU A 202 -7.35 31.80 0.45
N GLU A 203 -7.53 30.48 0.48
CA GLU A 203 -8.51 29.83 1.38
C GLU A 203 -7.96 29.40 2.75
N LEU A 204 -6.64 29.25 2.92
CA LEU A 204 -6.05 28.86 4.21
C LEU A 204 -6.07 29.99 5.26
N ASP A 205 -6.10 31.26 4.86
CA ASP A 205 -6.19 32.41 5.78
C ASP A 205 -7.62 32.67 6.31
N VAL A 206 -8.63 32.04 5.69
CA VAL A 206 -10.06 32.25 6.04
C VAL A 206 -10.61 31.17 6.96
N GLN A 207 -10.04 29.96 6.98
CA GLN A 207 -10.52 28.84 7.81
C GLN A 207 -9.78 28.65 9.15
N LEU A 208 -8.80 29.50 9.46
CA LEU A 208 -8.05 29.47 10.74
C LEU A 208 -8.30 30.69 11.65
N ASN A 209 -9.36 31.46 11.43
CA ASN A 209 -9.86 32.50 12.35
C ASN A 209 -11.24 32.16 12.91
#